data_AF-A0A6M3KZX5-F1
#
_entry.id   AF-A0A6M3KZX5-F1
#
_cell.length_a   1.000
_cell.length_b   1.000
_cell.length_c   1.000
_cell.angle_alpha   90.00
_cell.angle_beta   90.00
_cell.angle_gamma   90.00
#
_symmetry.space_group_name_H-M   'P 1'
#
loop_
_entity.id
_entity.type
_entity.pdbx_description
1 polymer ?
#
loop_
_entity_poly.entity_id
_entity_poly.type
_entity_poly.pdbx_seq_one_letter_code
_entity_poly.pdbx_strand_id
1 'polypeptide(L)' 'MRFNINDKVNIKLTPLGASILKSKNEVAYKYSFDIAKNILNEQLWVVMNIFGDELYNGSHQLFIDNIIEL' A
#
# COMPACT_ATOMS: atom_id res chain seq x y z
N MET A 1 -2.05 15.88 14.24
CA MET A 1 -2.91 15.47 13.12
C MET A 1 -3.52 14.11 13.50
N ARG A 2 -4.84 13.92 13.39
CA ARG A 2 -5.46 12.59 13.59
C ARG A 2 -5.66 11.99 12.20
N PHE A 3 -5.10 10.80 11.97
CA PHE A 3 -5.36 10.04 10.75
C PHE A 3 -6.68 9.30 10.90
N ASN A 4 -7.61 9.46 9.94
CA ASN A 4 -8.81 8.63 9.87
C ASN A 4 -8.51 7.43 8.97
N ILE A 5 -8.86 6.23 9.43
CA ILE A 5 -8.62 4.99 8.67
C ILE A 5 -9.32 4.99 7.30
N ASN A 6 -10.34 5.84 7.13
CA ASN A 6 -11.09 6.02 5.90
C ASN A 6 -10.49 7.10 4.99
N ASP A 7 -9.46 7.83 5.42
CA ASP A 7 -8.77 8.80 4.58
C ASP A 7 -8.00 8.08 3.48
N LYS A 8 -8.08 8.62 2.27
CA LYS A 8 -7.23 8.17 1.17
C LYS A 8 -5.81 8.65 1.43
N VAL A 9 -4.86 7.76 1.17
CA VAL A 9 -3.43 8.03 1.31
C VAL A 9 -2.70 7.62 0.05
N ASN A 10 -1.68 8.39 -0.31
CA ASN A 10 -0.73 8.01 -1.35
C ASN A 10 0.45 7.30 -0.70
N ILE A 11 0.71 6.07 -1.14
CA ILE A 11 1.83 5.26 -0.65
C ILE A 11 2.65 4.80 -1.83
N LYS A 12 3.92 5.18 -1.84
CA LYS A 12 4.87 4.71 -2.83
C LYS A 12 5.41 3.34 -2.42
N LEU A 13 5.25 2.35 -3.28
CA LEU A 13 5.63 0.96 -3.00
C LEU A 13 7.09 0.70 -3.43
N THR A 14 7.75 -0.22 -2.75
CA THR A 14 8.99 -0.84 -3.24
C THR A 14 8.66 -1.85 -4.36
N PRO A 15 9.65 -2.37 -5.11
CA PRO A 15 9.40 -3.45 -6.06
C PRO A 15 8.75 -4.67 -5.41
N LEU A 16 9.12 -4.99 -4.17
CA LEU A 16 8.51 -6.05 -3.38
C LEU A 16 7.06 -5.71 -3.03
N GLY A 17 6.77 -4.52 -2.49
CA GLY A 17 5.40 -4.10 -2.19
C GLY A 17 4.48 -4.15 -3.42
N ALA A 18 4.99 -3.74 -4.58
CA ALA A 18 4.26 -3.84 -5.84
C ALA A 18 4.04 -5.30 -6.28
N SER A 19 5.00 -6.20 -6.05
CA SER A 19 4.82 -7.63 -6.33
C SER A 19 3.79 -8.29 -5.44
N ILE A 20 3.72 -7.91 -4.15
CA ILE A 20 2.69 -8.39 -3.21
C ILE A 20 1.32 -7.89 -3.64
N LEU A 21 1.21 -6.61 -3.99
CA LEU A 21 -0.04 -6.04 -4.52
C LEU A 21 -0.53 -6.81 -5.75
N LYS A 22 0.38 -7.15 -6.67
CA LYS A 22 0.09 -7.95 -7.87
C LYS A 22 -0.24 -9.40 -7.54
N SER A 23 0.45 -10.04 -6.59
CA SER A 23 0.25 -11.44 -6.22
C SER A 23 -1.04 -11.68 -5.43
N LYS A 24 -1.54 -10.66 -4.74
CA LYS A 24 -2.89 -10.67 -4.15
C LYS A 24 -3.99 -10.68 -5.22
N ASN A 25 -3.61 -10.62 -6.52
CA ASN A 25 -4.21 -11.03 -7.81
C ASN A 25 -5.74 -11.04 -8.04
N GLU A 26 -6.56 -10.55 -7.11
CA GLU A 26 -7.97 -10.23 -7.31
C GLU A 26 -8.17 -8.74 -7.66
N VAL A 27 -7.08 -7.96 -7.80
CA VAL A 27 -7.17 -6.51 -7.54
C VAL A 27 -6.51 -5.55 -8.53
N ALA A 28 -5.98 -6.02 -9.66
CA ALA A 28 -5.57 -5.08 -10.71
C ALA A 28 -6.71 -4.12 -11.15
N TYR A 29 -7.98 -4.49 -10.89
CA TYR A 29 -9.17 -3.66 -11.14
C TYR A 29 -9.83 -3.04 -9.91
N LYS A 30 -9.43 -3.41 -8.67
CA LYS A 30 -10.16 -3.02 -7.45
C LYS A 30 -9.40 -2.05 -6.53
N TYR A 31 -8.10 -1.82 -6.75
CA TYR A 31 -7.33 -0.77 -6.04
C TYR A 31 -6.80 0.28 -7.02
N SER A 32 -6.75 1.53 -6.55
CA SER A 32 -6.28 2.68 -7.33
C SER A 32 -4.74 2.70 -7.33
N PHE A 33 -4.13 1.95 -8.24
CA PHE A 33 -2.67 1.80 -8.34
C PHE A 33 -2.11 2.40 -9.64
N ASP A 34 -1.23 3.40 -9.49
CA ASP A 34 -0.44 3.97 -10.59
C ASP A 34 0.81 3.12 -10.82
N ILE A 35 0.75 2.28 -11.86
CA ILE A 35 1.84 1.37 -12.24
C ILE A 35 3.11 2.12 -12.64
N ALA A 36 2.99 3.29 -13.28
CA ALA A 36 4.14 4.04 -13.78
C ALA A 36 4.93 4.67 -12.63
N LYS A 37 4.23 5.12 -11.58
CA LYS A 37 4.85 5.76 -10.41
C LYS A 37 5.05 4.83 -9.22
N ASN A 38 4.49 3.62 -9.28
CA ASN A 38 4.44 2.66 -8.20
C ASN A 38 3.73 3.22 -6.95
N ILE A 39 2.64 3.98 -7.15
CA ILE A 39 1.88 4.64 -6.08
C ILE A 39 0.53 3.98 -5.92
N LEU A 40 0.20 3.57 -4.70
CA LEU A 40 -1.13 3.13 -4.28
C LEU A 40 -1.88 4.32 -3.66
N ASN A 41 -3.06 4.65 -4.17
CA ASN A 41 -3.97 5.66 -3.62
C ASN A 41 -5.21 4.99 -3.03
N GLU A 42 -5.18 4.63 -1.76
CA GLU A 42 -6.30 3.91 -1.13
C GLU A 42 -6.58 4.37 0.28
N GLN A 43 -7.73 3.97 0.81
CA GLN A 43 -8.02 4.24 2.22
C GLN A 43 -7.02 3.52 3.12
N LEU A 44 -6.61 4.15 4.22
CA LEU A 44 -5.60 3.57 5.11
C LEU A 44 -5.97 2.17 5.63
N TRP A 45 -7.26 1.90 5.91
CA TRP A 45 -7.71 0.56 6.30
C TRP A 45 -7.54 -0.48 5.17
N VAL A 46 -7.70 -0.08 3.91
CA VAL A 46 -7.48 -0.95 2.75
C VAL A 46 -6.01 -1.30 2.64
N VAL A 47 -5.12 -0.32 2.82
CA VAL A 47 -3.66 -0.54 2.85
C VAL A 47 -3.29 -1.56 3.93
N MET A 48 -3.83 -1.40 5.14
CA MET A 48 -3.60 -2.36 6.24
C MET A 48 -4.16 -3.74 5.94
N ASN A 49 -5.29 -3.83 5.24
CA ASN A 49 -5.84 -5.11 4.82
C ASN A 49 -4.99 -5.80 3.73
N ILE A 50 -4.33 -5.04 2.86
CA ILE A 50 -3.47 -5.60 1.80
C ILE A 50 -2.17 -6.13 2.37
N PHE A 51 -1.48 -5.28 3.15
CA PHE A 51 -0.10 -5.50 3.58
C PHE A 51 0.02 -5.92 5.06
N GLY A 52 -1.08 -6.11 5.77
CA GLY A 52 -1.08 -6.32 7.23
C GLY A 52 -0.21 -7.51 7.65
N ASP A 53 -0.32 -8.63 6.92
CA ASP A 53 0.49 -9.83 7.18
C ASP A 53 1.98 -9.56 6.98
N GLU A 54 2.30 -8.80 5.92
CA GLU A 54 3.67 -8.46 5.54
C GLU A 54 4.24 -7.29 6.35
N LEU A 55 3.46 -6.62 7.19
CA LEU A 55 3.91 -5.57 8.11
C LEU A 55 4.28 -6.13 9.51
N TYR A 56 3.95 -7.39 9.80
CA TYR A 56 4.34 -8.04 11.05
C TYR A 56 5.78 -8.56 11.01
N ASN A 57 6.54 -8.26 12.07
CA ASN A 57 7.86 -8.79 12.47
C ASN A 57 8.92 -9.03 11.36
N GLY A 58 9.90 -8.13 11.29
CA GLY A 58 11.17 -8.37 10.58
C GLY A 58 11.05 -8.47 9.06
N SER A 59 9.91 -8.02 8.51
CA SER A 59 9.63 -8.08 7.10
C SER A 59 10.45 -7.08 6.28
N HIS A 60 10.58 -7.39 5.01
CA HIS A 60 11.24 -6.54 4.04
C HIS A 60 10.47 -5.23 3.86
N GLN A 61 11.17 -4.14 3.58
CA GLN A 61 10.56 -2.83 3.38
C GLN A 61 9.59 -2.84 2.17
N LEU A 62 8.32 -2.52 2.44
CA LEU A 62 7.24 -2.54 1.44
C LEU A 62 6.95 -1.15 0.88
N PHE A 63 7.21 -0.11 1.68
CA PHE A 63 6.93 1.28 1.35
C PHE A 63 8.23 2.07 1.23
N ILE A 64 8.35 2.90 0.20
CA ILE A 64 9.48 3.80 0.04
C ILE A 64 9.38 4.85 1.13
N ASP A 65 10.45 5.01 1.92
CA ASP A 65 10.61 5.96 3.02
C ASP A 65 9.55 5.86 4.14
N ASN A 66 8.62 4.89 4.07
CA ASN A 66 7.49 4.72 4.98
C ASN A 66 6.63 5.98 5.14
N ILE A 67 6.54 6.80 4.08
CA ILE A 67 5.78 8.05 4.09
C ILE A 67 4.35 7.78 3.65
N ILE A 68 3.41 8.35 4.41
CA ILE A 68 1.99 8.40 4.10
C ILE A 68 1.64 9.85 3.79
N GLU A 69 1.25 10.14 2.56
CA GLU A 69 0.80 11.47 2.13
C GLU A 69 -0.73 11.47 2.01
N LEU A 70 -1.36 12.54 2.52
CA LEU A 70 -2.81 12.77 2.44
C LEU A 70 -3.18 13.53 1.17
#